data_AF-A0A7S3AQ81-F1
#
_entry.id   AF-A0A7S3AQ81-F1
#
_cell.length_a   1.000
_cell.length_b   1.000
_cell.length_c   1.000
_cell.angle_alpha   90.00
_cell.angle_beta   90.00
_cell.angle_gamma   90.00
#
_symmetry.space_group_name_H-M   'P 1'
#
loop_
_entity.id
_entity.type
_entity.pdbx_description
1 polymer ?
#
loop_
_entity_poly.entity_id
_entity_poly.type
_entity_poly.pdbx_seq_one_letter_code
_entity_poly.pdbx_strand_id
1 'polypeptide(L)'
;TDATNFTLTVAEQWNRERPGLLPGCLQTAGAALAQDDNLRQMRYALVPATLTEEEFWRCYYFHVAKVKGELCNDWTSANMIRRNVAEARAEAFEAEIEQALTDAAANATPALASGVEDGPTVEVDGDIDAEFNRLVG
;
A
#
# COMPACT_ATOMS: atom_id res chain seq x y z
N THR A 1 12.38 24.06 -16.90
CA THR A 1 11.24 23.89 -15.99
C THR A 1 9.98 23.98 -16.80
N ASP A 2 9.07 23.01 -16.66
CA ASP A 2 7.89 22.88 -17.51
C ASP A 2 6.78 23.84 -17.05
N ALA A 3 6.46 24.83 -17.89
CA ALA A 3 5.48 25.88 -17.60
C ALA A 3 4.03 25.36 -17.54
N THR A 4 3.77 24.14 -18.03
CA THR A 4 2.43 23.53 -17.99
C THR A 4 1.93 23.27 -16.57
N ASN A 5 2.85 23.17 -15.59
CA ASN A 5 2.53 22.95 -14.19
C ASN A 5 2.10 24.22 -13.43
N PHE A 6 2.18 25.39 -14.07
CA PHE A 6 1.80 26.69 -13.50
C PHE A 6 0.57 27.25 -14.21
N THR A 7 -0.57 26.58 -14.03
CA THR A 7 -1.86 27.03 -14.58
C THR A 7 -2.86 27.30 -13.46
N LEU A 8 -3.83 28.18 -13.75
CA LEU A 8 -4.85 28.59 -12.78
C LEU A 8 -5.70 27.39 -12.32
N THR A 9 -6.05 26.49 -13.25
CA THR A 9 -6.80 25.26 -12.96
C THR A 9 -6.06 24.34 -12.00
N VAL A 10 -4.75 24.22 -12.19
CA VAL A 10 -3.86 23.46 -11.31
C VAL A 10 -3.81 24.15 -9.93
N ALA A 11 -3.63 25.47 -9.88
CA ALA A 11 -3.66 26.24 -8.63
C ALA A 11 -4.96 26.07 -7.83
N GLU A 12 -6.12 26.14 -8.50
CA GLU A 12 -7.45 25.99 -7.92
C GLU A 12 -7.70 24.56 -7.41
N GLN A 13 -7.33 23.55 -8.20
CA GLN A 13 -7.43 22.16 -7.78
C GLN A 13 -6.64 21.93 -6.48
N TRP A 14 -5.39 22.41 -6.42
CA TRP A 14 -4.55 22.19 -5.24
C TRP A 14 -4.98 23.01 -4.03
N ASN A 15 -5.57 24.20 -4.23
CA ASN A 15 -6.19 24.97 -3.16
C ASN A 15 -7.33 24.21 -2.47
N ARG A 16 -8.08 23.41 -3.23
CA ARG A 16 -9.14 22.57 -2.68
C ARG A 16 -8.58 21.44 -1.83
N GLU A 17 -7.46 20.85 -2.25
CA GLU A 17 -6.86 19.71 -1.57
C GLU A 17 -6.09 20.10 -0.31
N ARG A 18 -5.41 21.26 -0.29
CA ARG A 18 -4.61 21.73 0.86
C ARG A 18 -4.69 23.26 1.07
N PRO A 19 -5.77 23.78 1.67
CA PRO A 19 -5.97 25.22 1.83
C PRO A 19 -4.98 25.92 2.78
N GLY A 20 -4.22 25.16 3.58
CA GLY A 20 -3.32 25.69 4.63
C GLY A 20 -1.83 25.76 4.29
N LEU A 21 -1.42 25.51 3.03
CA LEU A 21 0.00 25.35 2.70
C LEU A 21 0.81 26.66 2.73
N LEU A 22 0.18 27.81 2.52
CA LEU A 22 0.86 29.09 2.29
C LEU A 22 1.46 29.84 3.49
N PRO A 23 0.86 29.89 4.70
CA PRO A 23 1.23 30.89 5.70
C PRO A 23 2.70 30.84 6.14
N GLY A 24 3.34 29.66 6.09
CA GLY A 24 4.76 29.49 6.41
C GLY A 24 5.70 29.56 5.21
N CYS A 25 5.23 29.25 4.00
CA CYS A 25 6.08 29.05 2.82
C CYS A 25 6.49 30.36 2.14
N LEU A 26 5.74 31.45 2.33
CA LEU A 26 6.10 32.75 1.76
C LEU A 26 7.42 33.30 2.34
N GLN A 27 7.73 32.97 3.60
CA GLN A 27 8.99 33.40 4.22
C GLN A 27 10.22 32.73 3.58
N THR A 28 10.05 31.51 3.04
CA THR A 28 11.12 30.77 2.36
C THR A 28 11.20 31.08 0.86
N ALA A 29 10.22 31.81 0.31
CA ALA A 29 10.14 32.08 -1.12
C ALA A 29 11.34 32.90 -1.62
N GLY A 30 11.79 33.89 -0.83
CA GLY A 30 12.97 34.67 -1.16
C GLY A 30 14.25 33.82 -1.25
N ALA A 31 14.41 32.86 -0.35
CA ALA A 31 15.53 31.93 -0.38
C ALA A 31 15.47 31.00 -1.61
N ALA A 32 14.27 30.52 -1.97
CA ALA A 32 14.07 29.72 -3.18
C ALA A 32 14.43 30.50 -4.46
N LEU A 33 14.04 31.78 -4.56
CA LEU A 33 14.38 32.65 -5.70
C LEU A 33 15.86 33.00 -5.80
N ALA A 34 16.57 33.02 -4.66
CA ALA A 34 18.01 33.27 -4.62
C ALA A 34 18.83 32.04 -5.06
N GLN A 35 18.28 30.84 -4.87
CA GLN A 35 18.93 29.59 -5.25
C GLN A 35 18.63 29.14 -6.68
N ASP A 36 17.41 29.42 -7.19
CA ASP A 36 16.97 28.98 -8.51
C ASP A 36 16.67 30.17 -9.43
N ASP A 37 17.60 30.46 -10.34
CA ASP A 37 17.47 31.50 -11.35
C ASP A 37 16.34 31.21 -12.36
N ASN A 38 16.03 29.94 -12.60
CA ASN A 38 14.95 29.53 -13.51
C ASN A 38 13.59 29.79 -12.87
N LEU A 39 13.45 29.47 -11.58
CA LEU A 39 12.25 29.81 -10.80
C LEU A 39 11.98 31.32 -10.82
N ARG A 40 13.04 32.13 -10.68
CA ARG A 40 12.93 33.59 -10.77
C ARG A 40 12.44 34.04 -12.14
N GLN A 41 12.99 33.51 -13.23
CA GLN A 41 12.57 33.83 -14.59
C GLN A 41 11.11 33.43 -14.85
N MET A 42 10.69 32.24 -14.42
CA MET A 42 9.30 31.79 -14.54
C MET A 42 8.35 32.70 -13.76
N ARG A 43 8.70 33.08 -12.52
CA ARG A 43 7.89 34.00 -11.72
C ARG A 43 7.68 35.32 -12.44
N TYR A 44 8.75 35.91 -12.99
CA TYR A 44 8.66 37.16 -13.76
C TYR A 44 7.84 37.03 -15.05
N ALA A 45 7.85 35.86 -15.69
CA ALA A 45 7.07 35.63 -16.91
C ALA A 45 5.57 35.38 -16.64
N LEU A 46 5.25 34.71 -15.54
CA LEU A 46 3.90 34.23 -15.24
C LEU A 46 3.11 35.14 -14.29
N VAL A 47 3.80 35.95 -13.46
CA VAL A 47 3.18 36.87 -12.51
C VAL A 47 3.45 38.32 -12.93
N PRO A 48 2.44 39.19 -13.08
CA PRO A 48 1.00 38.96 -12.87
C PRO A 48 0.24 38.50 -14.14
N ALA A 49 0.94 38.13 -15.21
CA ALA A 49 0.33 37.93 -16.53
C ALA A 49 -0.71 36.80 -16.56
N THR A 50 -0.42 35.67 -15.93
CA THR A 50 -1.26 34.46 -15.95
C THR A 50 -1.71 34.02 -14.56
N LEU A 51 -0.95 34.34 -13.52
CA LEU A 51 -1.21 33.95 -12.14
C LEU A 51 -0.92 35.13 -11.21
N THR A 52 -1.63 35.17 -10.08
CA THR A 52 -1.23 36.01 -8.96
C THR A 52 0.02 35.44 -8.29
N GLU A 53 0.73 36.30 -7.56
CA GLU A 53 1.91 35.91 -6.77
C GLU A 53 1.58 34.73 -5.82
N GLU A 54 0.42 34.80 -5.18
CA GLU A 54 -0.02 33.80 -4.21
C GLU A 54 -0.33 32.44 -4.87
N GLU A 55 -0.98 32.45 -6.04
CA GLU A 55 -1.25 31.26 -6.84
C GLU A 55 0.04 30.60 -7.36
N PHE A 56 0.99 31.41 -7.82
CA PHE A 56 2.30 30.92 -8.25
C PHE A 56 3.01 30.16 -7.12
N TRP A 57 3.04 30.74 -5.91
CA TRP A 57 3.68 30.10 -4.75
C TRP A 57 2.94 28.85 -4.29
N ARG A 58 1.60 28.83 -4.33
CA ARG A 58 0.82 27.61 -4.07
C ARG A 58 1.22 26.48 -4.99
N CYS A 59 1.24 26.74 -6.30
CA CYS A 59 1.64 25.74 -7.29
C CYS A 59 3.06 25.24 -7.04
N TYR A 60 4.01 26.15 -6.83
CA TYR A 60 5.41 25.79 -6.59
C TYR A 60 5.58 24.91 -5.35
N TYR A 61 5.10 25.37 -4.19
CA TYR A 61 5.29 24.64 -2.93
C TYR A 61 4.52 23.33 -2.87
N PHE A 62 3.38 23.25 -3.55
CA PHE A 62 2.67 21.99 -3.71
C PHE A 62 3.52 20.95 -4.46
N HIS A 63 4.08 21.32 -5.62
CA HIS A 63 4.94 20.41 -6.38
C HIS A 63 6.17 19.98 -5.58
N VAL A 64 6.79 20.92 -4.86
CA VAL A 64 7.91 20.61 -3.96
C VAL A 64 7.46 19.62 -2.86
N ALA A 65 6.30 19.84 -2.24
CA ALA A 65 5.77 18.94 -1.22
C ALA A 65 5.45 17.55 -1.78
N LYS A 66 4.91 17.47 -3.00
CA LYS A 66 4.61 16.22 -3.69
C LYS A 66 5.89 15.44 -3.99
N VAL A 67 6.88 16.09 -4.62
CA VAL A 67 8.17 15.46 -4.92
C VAL A 67 8.87 15.02 -3.63
N LYS A 68 8.86 15.85 -2.58
CA LYS A 68 9.41 15.46 -1.28
C LYS A 68 8.64 14.30 -0.64
N GLY A 69 7.33 14.25 -0.78
CA GLY A 69 6.52 13.12 -0.32
C GLY A 69 6.82 11.83 -1.09
N GLU A 70 7.00 11.90 -2.40
CA GLU A 70 7.36 10.77 -3.24
C GLU A 70 8.77 10.27 -2.94
N LEU A 71 9.73 11.18 -2.77
CA LEU A 71 11.14 10.86 -2.53
C LEU A 71 11.41 10.41 -1.09
N CYS A 72 10.75 11.02 -0.10
CA CYS A 72 10.93 10.70 1.31
C CYS A 72 9.97 9.61 1.81
N ASN A 73 9.05 9.09 0.98
CA ASN A 73 8.30 7.89 1.31
C ASN A 73 9.27 6.70 1.29
N ASP A 74 9.58 6.17 2.47
CA ASP A 74 10.36 4.95 2.59
C ASP A 74 9.48 3.73 2.24
N TRP A 75 9.34 3.51 0.93
CA TRP A 75 8.65 2.36 0.37
C TRP A 75 9.27 1.05 0.84
N THR A 76 10.58 1.04 1.13
CA THR A 76 11.31 -0.14 1.59
C THR A 76 10.83 -0.54 2.98
N SER A 77 10.84 0.40 3.93
CA SER A 77 10.31 0.17 5.27
C SER A 77 8.81 -0.15 5.24
N ALA A 78 8.02 0.56 4.44
CA ALA A 78 6.58 0.30 4.31
C ALA A 78 6.27 -1.07 3.68
N ASN A 79 7.12 -1.58 2.78
CA ASN A 79 7.00 -2.92 2.21
C ASN A 79 7.46 -4.00 3.19
N MET A 80 8.56 -3.76 3.91
CA MET A 80 9.04 -4.68 4.95
C MET A 80 8.00 -4.86 6.05
N ILE A 81 7.40 -3.78 6.55
CA ILE A 81 6.33 -3.85 7.54
C ILE A 81 5.16 -4.70 7.01
N ARG A 82 4.75 -4.51 5.74
CA ARG A 82 3.67 -5.30 5.15
C ARG A 82 4.00 -6.80 5.06
N ARG A 83 5.25 -7.15 4.73
CA ARG A 83 5.70 -8.55 4.70
C ARG A 83 5.70 -9.17 6.10
N ASN A 84 6.31 -8.49 7.06
CA ASN A 84 6.38 -8.98 8.44
C ASN A 84 4.99 -9.16 9.06
N VAL A 85 4.04 -8.27 8.76
CA VAL A 85 2.65 -8.41 9.22
C VAL A 85 1.95 -9.61 8.57
N ALA A 86 2.20 -9.86 7.28
CA ALA A 86 1.64 -11.02 6.59
C ALA A 86 2.23 -12.34 7.13
N GLU A 87 3.55 -12.36 7.37
CA GLU A 87 4.26 -13.50 7.97
C GLU A 87 3.76 -13.78 9.38
N ALA A 88 3.68 -12.77 10.25
CA ALA A 88 3.14 -12.92 11.61
C ALA A 88 1.69 -13.42 11.63
N ARG A 89 0.87 -13.01 10.65
CA ARG A 89 -0.50 -13.51 10.50
C ARG A 89 -0.55 -14.97 10.07
N ALA A 90 0.35 -15.39 9.19
CA ALA A 90 0.45 -16.79 8.75
C ALA A 90 0.94 -17.68 9.90
N GLU A 91 1.95 -17.24 10.66
CA GLU A 91 2.45 -17.94 11.85
C GLU A 91 1.37 -18.08 12.92
N ALA A 92 0.57 -17.03 13.17
CA ALA A 92 -0.54 -17.10 14.11
C ALA A 92 -1.62 -18.11 13.68
N PHE A 93 -1.89 -18.20 12.38
CA PHE A 93 -2.86 -19.16 11.84
C PHE A 93 -2.36 -20.61 11.95
N GLU A 94 -1.08 -20.84 11.66
CA GLU A 94 -0.48 -22.17 11.81
C GLU A 94 -0.49 -22.63 13.27
N ALA A 95 -0.16 -21.73 14.20
CA ALA A 95 -0.21 -22.02 15.64
C ALA A 95 -1.63 -22.32 16.13
N GLU A 96 -2.65 -21.65 15.58
CA GLU A 96 -4.06 -21.91 15.89
C GLU A 96 -4.50 -23.31 15.43
N ILE A 97 -4.04 -23.75 14.25
CA ILE A 97 -4.30 -25.11 13.74
C ILE A 97 -3.59 -26.16 14.61
N GLU A 98 -2.32 -25.95 14.95
CA GLU A 98 -1.55 -26.87 15.78
C GLU A 98 -2.19 -27.01 17.17
N GLN A 99 -2.61 -25.89 17.77
CA GLN A 99 -3.34 -25.91 19.04
C GLN A 99 -4.63 -26.72 18.93
N ALA A 100 -5.44 -26.49 17.89
CA ALA A 100 -6.68 -27.24 17.67
C ALA A 100 -6.45 -28.75 17.48
N LEU A 101 -5.36 -29.15 16.83
CA LEU A 101 -4.97 -30.56 16.67
C LEU A 101 -4.54 -31.18 18.01
N THR A 102 -3.79 -30.45 18.83
CA THR A 102 -3.39 -30.92 20.17
C THR A 102 -4.57 -31.04 21.12
N ASP A 103 -5.52 -30.11 21.08
CA ASP A 103 -6.74 -30.15 21.88
C ASP A 103 -7.64 -31.33 21.45
N ALA A 104 -7.71 -31.63 20.15
CA ALA A 104 -8.41 -32.79 19.62
C ALA A 104 -7.75 -34.13 20.04
N ALA A 105 -6.41 -34.20 20.04
CA ALA A 105 -5.67 -35.37 20.50
C ALA A 105 -5.77 -35.59 22.02
N ALA A 106 -5.82 -34.51 22.81
CA ALA A 106 -6.00 -34.58 24.26
C ALA A 106 -7.41 -35.03 24.67
N ASN A 107 -8.43 -34.78 23.83
CA ASN A 107 -9.81 -35.25 24.03
C ASN A 107 -10.06 -36.66 23.47
N ALA A 108 -9.08 -37.29 22.81
CA ALA A 108 -9.17 -38.68 22.34
C ALA A 108 -8.81 -39.66 23.47
N THR A 109 -9.80 -40.09 24.25
CA THR A 109 -9.67 -41.15 25.26
C THR A 109 -9.19 -42.49 24.64
N PRO A 110 -8.23 -43.23 25.24
CA PRO A 110 -7.89 -44.58 24.78
C PRO A 110 -8.92 -45.57 25.34
N ALA A 111 -9.97 -45.84 24.58
CA ALA A 111 -10.93 -46.91 24.88
C ALA A 111 -11.14 -47.80 23.66
N LEU A 112 -10.13 -48.61 23.35
CA LEU A 112 -10.28 -49.82 22.53
C LEU A 112 -9.43 -50.93 23.15
N ALA A 113 -9.94 -51.46 24.26
CA ALA A 113 -9.74 -52.87 24.59
C ALA A 113 -11.12 -53.53 24.51
N SER A 114 -11.18 -54.63 23.76
CA SER A 114 -12.31 -55.57 23.61
C SER A 114 -13.35 -55.23 22.52
N GLY A 115 -13.45 -56.12 21.53
CA GLY A 115 -14.58 -56.17 20.60
C GLY A 115 -14.21 -56.64 19.20
N VAL A 116 -13.90 -57.92 19.06
CA VAL A 116 -13.90 -58.60 17.76
C VAL A 116 -15.34 -58.81 17.31
N GLU A 117 -15.83 -58.10 16.30
CA GLU A 117 -17.04 -58.52 15.57
C GLU A 117 -16.86 -58.25 14.06
N ASP A 118 -16.93 -59.35 13.31
CA ASP A 118 -16.98 -59.43 11.84
C ASP A 118 -18.14 -58.58 11.28
N GLY A 119 -17.82 -57.68 10.36
CA GLY A 119 -18.76 -56.88 9.58
C GLY A 119 -18.19 -56.63 8.17
N PRO A 120 -19.03 -56.55 7.14
CA PRO A 120 -18.68 -56.96 5.78
C PRO A 120 -17.66 -56.02 5.13
N THR A 121 -16.64 -56.61 4.53
CA THR A 121 -15.69 -55.94 3.64
C THR A 121 -16.43 -55.35 2.44
N VAL A 122 -16.58 -54.03 2.41
CA VAL A 122 -16.85 -53.30 1.17
C VAL A 122 -15.51 -53.19 0.45
N GLU A 123 -15.32 -54.02 -0.57
CA GLU A 123 -14.27 -53.82 -1.56
C GLU A 123 -14.50 -52.46 -2.22
N VAL A 124 -13.61 -51.52 -1.92
CA VAL A 124 -13.54 -50.24 -2.64
C VAL A 124 -12.71 -50.53 -3.90
N ASP A 125 -13.41 -50.94 -4.95
CA ASP A 125 -12.81 -51.05 -6.28
C ASP A 125 -12.25 -49.70 -6.72
N GLY A 126 -10.98 -49.71 -7.13
CA GLY A 126 -10.17 -48.54 -7.44
C GLY A 126 -10.55 -47.88 -8.77
N ASP A 127 -11.52 -46.98 -8.74
CA ASP A 127 -11.95 -46.23 -9.93
C ASP A 127 -11.74 -44.70 -9.82
N ILE A 128 -10.92 -44.24 -8.87
CA ILE A 128 -10.62 -42.80 -8.73
C ILE A 128 -9.68 -42.31 -9.85
N ASP A 129 -8.79 -43.19 -10.34
CA ASP A 129 -7.81 -42.83 -11.37
C ASP A 129 -8.43 -42.62 -12.76
N ALA A 130 -9.61 -43.20 -13.02
CA ALA A 130 -10.34 -43.02 -14.28
C ALA A 130 -11.05 -41.66 -14.38
N GLU A 131 -11.51 -41.11 -13.25
CA GLU A 131 -12.22 -39.83 -13.22
C GLU A 131 -11.27 -38.64 -13.42
N PHE A 132 -10.07 -38.70 -12.86
CA PHE A 132 -9.03 -37.67 -13.06
C PHE A 132 -8.59 -37.58 -14.53
N ASN A 133 -8.40 -38.73 -15.18
CA ASN A 133 -7.94 -38.78 -16.58
C ASN A 133 -8.99 -38.29 -17.59
N ARG A 134 -10.26 -38.19 -17.19
CA ARG A 134 -11.34 -37.62 -18.00
C ARG A 134 -11.44 -36.10 -17.89
N LEU A 135 -10.97 -35.53 -16.78
CA LEU A 135 -11.12 -34.10 -16.47
C LEU A 135 -9.92 -33.26 -16.95
N VAL A 136 -8.75 -33.88 -17.09
CA VAL A 136 -7.49 -33.20 -17.46
C VAL A 136 -7.02 -33.56 -18.89
N GLY A 137 -7.76 -34.43 -19.58
CA GLY A 137 -7.56 -34.76 -21.00
C GLY A 137 -8.26 -33.82 -21.96
#